data_AF-A0AAV0XVE1-F1
#
_entry.id   AF-A0AAV0XVE1-F1
#
_cell.length_a   1.000
_cell.length_b   1.000
_cell.length_c   1.000
_cell.angle_alpha   90.00
_cell.angle_beta   90.00
_cell.angle_gamma   90.00
#
_symmetry.space_group_name_H-M   'P 1'
#
loop_
_entity.id
_entity.type
_entity.pdbx_description
1 polymer ?
#
loop_
_entity_poly.entity_id
_entity_poly.type
_entity_poly.pdbx_seq_one_letter_code
_entity_poly.pdbx_strand_id
1 'polypeptide(L)'
;MFTSIIDLIDIINYIGGSKIPLIEGTEILKCNHIIEFGIKEQSENKVVFIALCLQTSNLNGHPHEIIISKTNLDFNTTINGSCSCKAGTGKCKHVVGFLLKLQK
;
A
#
# COMPACT_ATOMS: atom_id res chain seq x y z
N MET A 1 -10.47 -12.58 -9.44
CA MET A 1 -9.54 -13.06 -8.40
C MET A 1 -8.30 -12.20 -8.53
N PHE A 2 -8.04 -11.31 -7.55
CA PHE A 2 -6.84 -10.45 -7.59
C PHE A 2 -5.62 -11.35 -7.53
N THR A 3 -4.83 -11.39 -8.60
CA THR A 3 -3.49 -11.96 -8.54
C THR A 3 -2.68 -11.05 -7.63
N SER A 4 -2.01 -11.62 -6.64
CA SER A 4 -1.00 -10.89 -5.89
C SER A 4 0.16 -10.50 -6.81
N ILE A 5 0.62 -9.24 -6.75
CA ILE A 5 1.50 -8.62 -7.77
C ILE A 5 2.72 -7.92 -7.15
N ILE A 6 2.78 -7.82 -5.83
CA ILE A 6 3.89 -7.21 -5.10
C ILE A 6 4.74 -8.33 -4.48
N ASP A 7 6.05 -8.28 -4.70
CA ASP A 7 6.99 -9.24 -4.11
C ASP A 7 7.44 -8.75 -2.73
N LEU A 8 7.77 -9.68 -1.82
CA LEU A 8 8.26 -9.32 -0.48
C LEU A 8 9.50 -8.41 -0.55
N ILE A 9 10.36 -8.63 -1.55
CA ILE A 9 11.56 -7.82 -1.78
C ILE A 9 11.19 -6.36 -2.10
N ASP A 10 10.13 -6.13 -2.88
CA ASP A 10 9.63 -4.78 -3.19
C ASP A 10 9.21 -4.06 -1.90
N ILE A 11 8.54 -4.78 -0.98
CA ILE A 11 8.09 -4.25 0.31
C ILE A 11 9.29 -3.90 1.19
N ILE A 12 10.28 -4.79 1.30
CA ILE A 12 11.49 -4.55 2.08
C ILE A 12 12.25 -3.33 1.53
N ASN A 13 12.40 -3.22 0.21
CA ASN A 13 13.06 -2.09 -0.42
C ASN A 13 12.31 -0.77 -0.18
N TYR A 14 10.97 -0.77 -0.28
CA TYR A 14 10.15 0.39 0.02
C TYR A 14 10.29 0.83 1.49
N ILE A 15 10.22 -0.11 2.43
CA ILE A 15 10.31 0.17 3.86
C ILE A 15 11.75 0.56 4.27
N GLY A 16 12.78 0.05 3.61
CA GLY A 16 14.17 0.23 3.98
C GLY A 16 14.45 -0.28 5.40
N GLY A 17 15.22 0.47 6.20
CA GLY A 17 15.62 0.06 7.56
C GLY A 17 14.55 0.20 8.66
N SER A 18 13.34 0.64 8.34
CA SER A 18 12.30 0.94 9.35
C SER A 18 11.47 -0.31 9.69
N LYS A 19 11.30 -0.63 10.98
CA LYS A 19 10.46 -1.78 11.40
C LYS A 19 9.03 -1.40 11.75
N ILE A 20 8.82 -0.19 12.27
CA ILE A 20 7.53 0.30 12.76
C ILE A 20 6.43 0.24 11.68
N PRO A 21 6.66 0.70 10.43
CA PRO A 21 5.63 0.65 9.39
C PRO A 21 5.17 -0.77 9.05
N LEU A 22 6.09 -1.74 9.14
CA LEU A 22 5.79 -3.16 8.89
C LEU A 22 4.92 -3.73 10.01
N ILE A 23 5.26 -3.45 11.27
CA ILE A 23 4.50 -3.92 12.43
C ILE A 23 3.09 -3.32 12.41
N GLU A 24 2.99 -1.99 12.33
CA GLU A 24 1.68 -1.32 12.34
C GLU A 24 0.86 -1.63 11.07
N GLY A 25 1.50 -1.76 9.91
CA GLY A 25 0.83 -2.15 8.67
C GLY A 25 0.30 -3.59 8.71
N THR A 26 0.99 -4.49 9.43
CA THR A 26 0.50 -5.85 9.68
C THR A 26 -0.79 -5.83 10.50
N GLU A 27 -0.89 -4.96 11.51
CA GLU A 27 -2.12 -4.83 12.31
C GLU A 27 -3.29 -4.27 11.49
N ILE A 28 -3.05 -3.34 10.57
CA ILE A 28 -4.08 -2.87 9.60
C ILE A 28 -4.65 -4.05 8.80
N LEU A 29 -3.80 -4.98 8.37
CA LEU A 29 -4.20 -6.16 7.62
C LEU A 29 -5.02 -7.13 8.49
N LYS A 30 -4.55 -7.44 9.70
CA LYS A 30 -5.22 -8.35 10.65
C LYS A 30 -6.61 -7.87 11.03
N CYS A 31 -6.78 -6.55 11.19
CA CYS A 31 -8.06 -5.96 11.54
C CYS A 31 -8.97 -5.70 10.33
N ASN A 32 -8.59 -6.10 9.12
CA ASN A 32 -9.34 -5.85 7.88
C ASN A 32 -9.76 -4.38 7.70
N HIS A 33 -8.88 -3.45 8.06
CA HIS A 33 -9.18 -2.03 7.91
C HIS A 33 -9.12 -1.56 6.45
N ILE A 34 -8.49 -2.31 5.55
CA ILE A 34 -8.60 -2.08 4.11
C ILE A 34 -9.93 -2.65 3.63
N ILE A 35 -10.90 -1.77 3.43
CA ILE A 35 -12.30 -2.15 3.19
C ILE A 35 -12.60 -2.38 1.70
N GLU A 36 -11.88 -1.70 0.81
CA GLU A 36 -12.05 -1.81 -0.64
C GLU A 36 -10.72 -1.49 -1.32
N PHE A 37 -10.41 -2.18 -2.41
CA PHE A 37 -9.20 -1.92 -3.18
C PHE A 37 -9.28 -2.42 -4.61
N GLY A 38 -8.55 -1.78 -5.51
CA GLY A 38 -8.49 -2.21 -6.90
C GLY A 38 -7.37 -1.59 -7.72
N ILE A 39 -7.39 -1.87 -9.02
CA ILE A 39 -6.48 -1.26 -10.01
C ILE A 39 -7.13 0.03 -10.49
N LYS A 40 -6.41 1.15 -10.36
CA LYS A 40 -6.79 2.47 -10.86
C LYS A 40 -6.34 2.69 -12.30
N GLU A 41 -5.15 2.20 -12.64
CA GLU A 41 -4.53 2.34 -13.97
C GLU A 41 -3.60 1.15 -14.23
N GLN A 42 -3.61 0.62 -15.44
CA GLN A 42 -2.69 -0.43 -15.86
C GLN A 42 -2.16 -0.13 -17.27
N SER A 43 -0.84 -0.11 -17.38
CA SER A 43 -0.07 0.00 -18.62
C SER A 43 0.93 -1.17 -18.68
N GLU A 44 1.64 -1.31 -19.79
CA GLU A 44 2.62 -2.39 -20.01
C GLU A 44 3.67 -2.47 -18.89
N ASN A 45 4.18 -1.32 -18.44
CA ASN A 45 5.27 -1.24 -17.46
C ASN A 45 4.86 -0.65 -16.10
N LYS A 46 3.58 -0.34 -15.89
CA LYS A 46 3.10 0.37 -14.71
C LYS A 46 1.74 -0.12 -14.28
N VAL A 47 1.57 -0.40 -12.99
CA VAL A 47 0.27 -0.66 -12.37
C VAL A 47 0.07 0.30 -11.20
N VAL A 48 -1.07 0.96 -11.16
CA VAL A 48 -1.50 1.83 -10.07
C VAL A 48 -2.65 1.17 -9.34
N PHE A 49 -2.49 0.99 -8.04
CA PHE A 49 -3.50 0.49 -7.13
C PHE A 49 -4.10 1.63 -6.32
N ILE A 50 -5.36 1.47 -5.97
CA ILE A 50 -6.07 2.34 -5.03
C ILE A 50 -6.73 1.49 -3.95
N ALA A 51 -6.75 1.99 -2.71
CA ALA A 51 -7.48 1.39 -1.62
C ALA A 51 -8.13 2.44 -0.71
N LEU A 52 -9.19 2.00 -0.04
CA LEU A 52 -9.82 2.71 1.06
C LEU A 52 -9.49 1.98 2.36
N CYS A 53 -8.94 2.71 3.32
CA CYS A 53 -8.61 2.20 4.65
C CYS A 53 -9.42 2.93 5.73
N LEU A 54 -10.13 2.18 6.55
CA LEU A 54 -10.92 2.71 7.67
C LEU A 54 -10.04 3.54 8.61
N GLN A 55 -10.55 4.71 9.01
CA GLN A 55 -9.88 5.60 9.93
C GLN A 55 -10.36 5.33 11.37
N THR A 56 -9.56 4.64 12.17
CA THR A 56 -9.94 4.33 13.57
C THR A 56 -10.07 5.57 14.46
N SER A 57 -9.35 6.64 14.14
CA SER A 57 -9.43 7.92 14.88
C SER A 57 -10.66 8.76 14.50
N ASN A 58 -11.35 8.44 13.41
CA ASN A 58 -12.56 9.11 12.98
C ASN A 58 -13.41 8.17 12.13
N LEU A 59 -14.11 7.24 12.78
CA LEU A 59 -14.88 6.17 12.11
C LEU A 59 -16.01 6.71 11.21
N ASN A 60 -16.53 7.90 11.51
CA ASN A 60 -17.56 8.57 10.70
C ASN A 60 -16.97 9.44 9.58
N GLY A 61 -15.64 9.55 9.52
CA GLY A 61 -14.93 10.30 8.49
C GLY A 61 -14.77 9.52 7.19
N HIS A 62 -14.25 10.20 6.17
CA HIS A 62 -13.85 9.54 4.94
C HIS A 62 -12.67 8.60 5.20
N PRO A 63 -12.71 7.35 4.71
CA PRO A 63 -11.57 6.44 4.76
C PRO A 63 -10.32 7.08 4.18
N HIS A 64 -9.16 6.66 4.65
CA HIS A 64 -7.91 7.03 4.03
C HIS A 64 -7.82 6.43 2.62
N GLU A 65 -7.61 7.29 1.63
CA GLU A 65 -7.28 6.87 0.28
C GLU A 65 -5.78 6.56 0.24
N ILE A 66 -5.44 5.39 -0.30
CA ILE A 66 -4.07 4.93 -0.46
C ILE A 66 -3.86 4.66 -1.94
N ILE A 67 -2.78 5.21 -2.51
CA ILE A 67 -2.38 4.95 -3.90
C ILE A 67 -1.00 4.33 -3.88
N ILE A 68 -0.83 3.22 -4.59
CA ILE A 68 0.47 2.56 -4.80
C ILE A 68 0.72 2.45 -6.29
N SER A 69 1.91 2.81 -6.76
CA SER A 69 2.33 2.53 -8.13
C SER A 69 3.54 1.60 -8.13
N LYS A 70 3.44 0.50 -8.87
CA LYS A 70 4.57 -0.36 -9.24
C LYS A 70 4.95 -0.08 -10.69
N THR A 71 6.19 0.33 -10.91
CA THR A 71 6.75 0.58 -12.24
C THR A 71 7.95 -0.34 -12.46
N ASN A 72 7.97 -1.05 -13.58
CA ASN A 72 9.08 -1.91 -14.00
C ASN A 72 9.77 -1.25 -15.19
N LEU A 73 11.03 -0.82 -15.02
CA LEU A 73 11.84 -0.21 -16.08
C LEU A 73 13.18 -0.93 -16.15
N ASP A 74 13.51 -1.54 -17.28
CA ASP A 74 14.85 -2.05 -17.61
C ASP A 74 15.56 -2.75 -16.43
N PHE A 75 14.87 -3.73 -15.80
CA PHE A 75 15.32 -4.53 -14.64
C PHE A 75 15.21 -3.87 -13.25
N ASN A 76 14.71 -2.65 -13.14
CA ASN A 76 14.48 -1.98 -11.86
C ASN A 76 12.99 -1.85 -11.55
N THR A 77 12.57 -2.38 -10.40
CA THR A 77 11.21 -2.23 -9.88
C THR A 77 11.17 -1.07 -8.89
N THR A 78 10.33 -0.07 -9.17
CA THR A 78 10.11 1.05 -8.25
C THR A 78 8.69 0.99 -7.68
N ILE A 79 8.60 1.06 -6.35
CA ILE A 79 7.35 1.22 -5.63
C ILE A 79 7.27 2.65 -5.11
N ASN A 80 6.18 3.35 -5.47
CA ASN A 80 5.81 4.61 -4.83
C ASN A 80 4.46 4.43 -4.14
N GLY A 81 4.29 5.10 -3.00
CA GLY A 81 3.06 5.06 -2.23
C GLY A 81 2.68 6.43 -1.69
N SER A 82 1.40 6.74 -1.72
CA SER A 82 0.82 7.92 -1.09
C SER A 82 -0.44 7.53 -0.31
N CYS A 83 -0.73 8.29 0.74
CA CYS A 83 -1.91 8.11 1.57
C CYS A 83 -2.46 9.47 1.99
N SER A 84 -3.79 9.60 2.09
CA SER A 84 -4.45 10.82 2.58
C SER A 84 -4.29 11.05 4.10
N CYS A 85 -3.61 10.15 4.82
CA CYS A 85 -3.29 10.37 6.23
C CYS A 85 -2.26 11.50 6.42
N LYS A 86 -2.07 11.96 7.66
CA LYS A 86 -1.12 13.05 7.99
C LYS A 86 0.32 12.78 7.53
N ALA A 87 0.73 11.52 7.45
CA ALA A 87 2.07 11.14 6.98
C ALA A 87 2.22 11.25 5.44
N GLY A 88 1.11 11.37 4.70
CA GLY A 88 1.11 11.67 3.27
C GLY A 88 1.84 10.63 2.42
N THR A 89 3.01 11.01 1.93
CA THR A 89 3.92 10.23 1.08
C THR A 89 4.96 9.42 1.86
N GLY A 90 4.95 9.49 3.19
CA GLY A 90 5.85 8.72 4.04
C GLY A 90 5.56 7.21 4.05
N LYS A 91 6.48 6.43 4.63
CA LYS A 91 6.35 4.99 4.91
C LYS A 91 5.33 4.74 6.03
N CYS A 92 4.09 5.18 5.85
CA CYS A 92 3.05 5.05 6.86
C CYS A 92 2.50 3.63 6.90
N LYS A 93 1.91 3.26 8.04
CA LYS A 93 1.29 1.95 8.25
C LYS A 93 0.21 1.60 7.21
N HIS A 94 -0.51 2.59 6.68
CA HIS A 94 -1.56 2.35 5.70
C HIS A 94 -1.01 1.89 4.35
N VAL A 95 0.02 2.58 3.82
CA VAL A 95 0.69 2.17 2.57
C VAL A 95 1.31 0.79 2.75
N VAL A 96 2.01 0.55 3.86
CA VAL A 96 2.64 -0.75 4.10
C VAL A 96 1.62 -1.86 4.28
N GLY A 97 0.52 -1.61 5.01
CA GLY A 97 -0.58 -2.57 5.12
C GLY A 97 -1.20 -2.92 3.76
N PHE A 98 -1.31 -1.94 2.85
CA PHE A 98 -1.82 -2.19 1.51
C PHE A 98 -0.81 -2.93 0.62
N LEU A 99 0.49 -2.63 0.72
CA LEU A 99 1.54 -3.43 0.08
C LEU A 99 1.48 -4.90 0.52
N LEU A 100 1.31 -5.16 1.83
CA LEU A 100 1.14 -6.51 2.38
C LEU A 100 -0.13 -7.18 1.87
N LYS A 101 -1.24 -6.44 1.69
CA LYS A 101 -2.48 -6.96 1.12
C LYS A 101 -2.33 -7.41 -0.33
N LEU A 102 -1.45 -6.75 -1.09
CA LEU A 102 -1.15 -7.04 -2.49
C LEU A 102 0.01 -8.05 -2.66
N GLN A 103 0.64 -8.47 -1.56
CA GLN A 103 1.77 -9.38 -1.55
C GLN A 103 1.38 -10.78 -2.05
N LYS A 104 2.25 -11.39 -2.86
CA LYS A 104 2.12 -12.79 -3.32
C LYS A 104 2.70 -13.78 -2.35
#